data_AF-A0A947WJS6-F1
#
_entry.id   AF-A0A947WJS6-F1
#
_cell.length_a   1.000
_cell.length_b   1.000
_cell.length_c   1.000
_cell.angle_alpha   90.00
_cell.angle_beta   90.00
_cell.angle_gamma   90.00
#
_symmetry.space_group_name_H-M   'P 1'
#
loop_
_entity.id
_entity.type
_entity.pdbx_description
1 polymer ?
#
loop_
_entity_poly.entity_id
_entity_poly.type
_entity_poly.pdbx_seq_one_letter_code
_entity_poly.pdbx_strand_id
1 'polypeptide(L)'
;IYYSIKDAATPYIRSALLQNIGYLSSWQGSNSGLILRFAVVLFSSIVLFCLRRKMSFTQLFFLLWFIFSLFGALLSGRPYPHYLIEIVPSIAILTAITISEAKTNYRRIYPLLFAFILFFFSYFGFKFWRYPQLPYYKNFISFSTHKISREEYFSFWGNKTAENYQLANFIRLTTNPEEKIFVWGDAACVYALSNRLPTSKYTVNYHIFDFDALEETLETIKKEKPRLIIKLKEEKRPWSQLDSYLQKFYYPYGLLETEDEIFIRRL
;
A
#
# COMPACT_ATOMS: atom_id res chain seq x y z
N ILE A 1 3.52 6.77 -24.43
CA ILE A 1 3.05 6.24 -25.73
C ILE A 1 1.93 5.20 -25.53
N TYR A 2 2.19 4.03 -24.92
CA TYR A 2 1.15 2.99 -24.73
C TYR A 2 -0.16 3.50 -24.08
N TYR A 3 -0.08 4.17 -22.92
CA TYR A 3 -1.27 4.68 -22.24
C TYR A 3 -2.02 5.75 -23.03
N SER A 4 -1.34 6.54 -23.86
CA SER A 4 -1.97 7.52 -24.75
C SER A 4 -2.77 6.84 -25.86
N ILE A 5 -2.23 5.74 -26.41
CA ILE A 5 -2.91 4.93 -27.44
C ILE A 5 -4.16 4.22 -26.87
N LYS A 6 -4.20 3.99 -25.55
CA LYS A 6 -5.32 3.33 -24.86
C LYS A 6 -6.27 4.32 -24.16
N ASP A 7 -6.21 5.60 -24.49
CA ASP A 7 -7.00 6.68 -23.84
C ASP A 7 -6.87 6.71 -22.30
N ALA A 8 -5.76 6.17 -21.79
CA ALA A 8 -5.49 5.99 -20.37
C ALA A 8 -4.41 6.96 -19.86
N ALA A 9 -3.87 7.84 -20.71
CA ALA A 9 -2.80 8.78 -20.33
C ALA A 9 -3.26 9.78 -19.26
N THR A 10 -4.42 10.39 -19.44
CA THR A 10 -4.95 11.36 -18.45
C THR A 10 -5.24 10.71 -17.10
N PRO A 11 -5.99 9.58 -17.04
CA PRO A 11 -6.15 8.84 -15.79
C PRO A 11 -4.81 8.45 -15.16
N TYR A 12 -3.85 7.97 -15.96
CA TYR A 12 -2.53 7.57 -15.48
C TYR A 12 -1.76 8.74 -14.84
N ILE A 13 -1.66 9.88 -15.53
CA ILE A 13 -0.94 11.06 -15.00
C ILE A 13 -1.63 11.58 -13.73
N ARG A 14 -2.96 11.69 -13.73
CA ARG A 14 -3.72 12.17 -12.58
C ARG A 14 -3.51 11.26 -11.37
N SER A 15 -3.66 9.95 -11.53
CA SER A 15 -3.55 8.99 -10.43
C SER A 15 -2.11 8.78 -9.98
N ALA A 16 -1.16 8.63 -10.91
CA ALA A 16 0.23 8.31 -10.56
C ALA A 16 1.01 9.51 -9.99
N LEU A 17 0.70 10.74 -10.42
CA LEU A 17 1.48 11.92 -10.06
C LEU A 17 0.71 12.90 -9.16
N LEU A 18 -0.54 13.22 -9.49
CA LEU A 18 -1.27 14.32 -8.84
C LEU A 18 -2.03 13.89 -7.59
N GLN A 19 -2.56 12.66 -7.57
CA GLN A 19 -3.36 12.15 -6.46
C GLN A 19 -2.56 12.01 -5.16
N ASN A 20 -1.25 11.80 -5.26
CA ASN A 20 -0.36 11.71 -4.09
C ASN A 20 -0.42 13.00 -3.22
N ILE A 21 -0.58 14.17 -3.83
CA ILE A 21 -0.64 15.45 -3.09
C ILE A 21 -1.90 15.51 -2.23
N GLY A 22 -3.06 15.16 -2.80
CA GLY A 22 -4.32 15.11 -2.07
C GLY A 22 -4.35 13.99 -1.02
N TYR A 23 -3.82 12.81 -1.37
CA TYR A 23 -3.78 11.65 -0.48
C TYR A 23 -2.91 11.87 0.78
N LEU A 24 -1.82 12.64 0.66
CA LEU A 24 -0.99 12.98 1.82
C LEU A 24 -1.72 13.84 2.86
N SER A 25 -2.72 14.61 2.43
CA SER A 25 -3.52 15.48 3.31
C SER A 25 -4.70 14.77 3.98
N SER A 26 -5.15 13.62 3.46
CA SER A 26 -6.38 12.94 3.92
C SER A 26 -6.24 12.26 5.29
N TRP A 27 -5.03 11.92 5.71
CA TRP A 27 -4.81 11.13 6.93
C TRP A 27 -4.91 11.93 8.24
N GLN A 28 -4.39 13.16 8.26
CA GLN A 28 -4.42 14.03 9.46
C GLN A 28 -5.36 15.24 9.32
N GLY A 29 -6.08 15.34 8.20
CA GLY A 29 -7.08 16.39 7.95
C GLY A 29 -6.52 17.83 7.92
N SER A 30 -5.19 18.01 7.96
CA SER A 30 -4.56 19.33 7.94
C SER A 30 -3.16 19.30 7.32
N ASN A 31 -2.84 20.35 6.55
CA ASN A 31 -1.54 20.52 5.90
C ASN A 31 -0.43 21.04 6.85
N SER A 32 -0.79 21.45 8.07
CA SER A 32 0.13 22.05 9.05
C SER A 32 1.28 21.11 9.42
N GLY A 33 0.99 19.81 9.60
CA GLY A 33 2.00 18.81 9.90
C GLY A 33 3.03 18.63 8.79
N LEU A 34 2.61 18.72 7.52
CA LEU A 34 3.51 18.63 6.36
C LEU A 34 4.42 19.87 6.26
N ILE A 35 3.85 21.07 6.45
CA ILE A 35 4.60 22.33 6.44
C ILE A 35 5.68 22.32 7.53
N LEU A 36 5.33 21.87 8.75
CA LEU A 36 6.29 21.76 9.84
C LEU A 36 7.45 20.82 9.49
N ARG A 37 7.15 19.63 8.95
CA ARG A 37 8.18 18.66 8.52
C ARG A 37 9.08 19.22 7.43
N PHE A 38 8.52 19.94 6.47
CA PHE A 38 9.30 20.63 5.42
C PHE A 38 10.21 21.72 6.02
N ALA A 39 9.69 22.53 6.93
CA ALA A 39 10.46 23.55 7.63
C ALA A 39 11.64 22.93 8.43
N VAL A 40 11.43 21.80 9.10
CA VAL A 40 12.47 21.07 9.83
C VAL A 40 13.58 20.59 8.89
N VAL A 41 13.25 20.04 7.71
CA VAL A 41 14.24 19.61 6.71
C VAL A 41 15.02 20.79 6.16
N LEU A 42 14.33 21.87 5.81
CA LEU A 42 14.94 23.09 5.29
C LEU A 42 15.91 23.69 6.32
N PHE A 43 15.46 23.83 7.57
CA PHE A 43 16.30 24.31 8.67
C PHE A 43 17.52 23.41 8.89
N SER A 44 17.33 22.08 8.96
CA SER A 44 18.43 21.12 9.12
C SER A 44 19.44 21.22 7.97
N SER A 45 18.96 21.39 6.75
CA SER A 45 19.82 21.56 5.56
C SER A 45 20.64 22.84 5.61
N ILE A 46 20.04 23.96 6.03
CA ILE A 46 20.74 25.25 6.21
C ILE A 46 21.80 25.14 7.30
N VAL A 47 21.47 24.53 8.45
CA VAL A 47 22.42 24.31 9.54
C VAL A 47 23.60 23.46 9.06
N LEU A 48 23.35 22.37 8.34
CA LEU A 48 24.41 21.53 7.79
C LEU A 48 25.25 22.25 6.74
N PHE A 49 24.64 23.09 5.90
CA PHE A 49 25.37 23.92 4.95
C PHE A 49 26.32 24.88 5.68
N CYS A 50 25.89 25.52 6.77
CA CYS A 50 26.76 26.38 7.59
C CYS A 50 27.88 25.58 8.28
N LEU A 51 27.59 24.36 8.73
CA LEU A 51 28.55 23.49 9.41
C LEU A 51 29.44 22.68 8.46
N ARG A 52 29.26 22.79 7.13
CA ARG A 52 29.93 21.94 6.13
C ARG A 52 31.45 21.88 6.26
N ARG A 53 32.10 22.96 6.71
CA ARG A 53 33.56 23.03 6.90
C ARG A 53 34.07 22.17 8.06
N LYS A 54 33.19 21.72 8.96
CA LYS A 54 33.50 20.87 10.12
C LYS A 54 33.33 19.38 9.84
N MET A 55 32.81 19.00 8.67
CA MET A 55 32.47 17.63 8.27
C MET A 55 33.24 17.23 7.02
N SER A 56 33.45 15.92 6.79
CA SER A 56 33.92 15.48 5.48
C SER A 56 32.79 15.62 4.47
N PHE A 57 33.12 15.83 3.20
CA PHE A 57 32.10 15.90 2.15
C PHE A 57 31.21 14.65 2.16
N THR A 58 31.82 13.48 2.33
CA THR A 58 31.13 12.19 2.38
C THR A 58 30.16 12.10 3.56
N GLN A 59 30.57 12.51 4.77
CA GLN A 59 29.66 12.57 5.93
C GLN A 59 28.49 13.53 5.69
N LEU A 60 28.75 14.71 5.14
CA LEU A 60 27.72 15.70 4.85
C LEU A 60 26.71 15.14 3.83
N PHE A 61 27.18 14.51 2.77
CA PHE A 61 26.33 13.91 1.74
C PHE A 61 25.41 12.83 2.32
N PHE A 62 25.97 11.85 3.05
CA PHE A 62 25.16 10.77 3.61
C PHE A 62 24.25 11.23 4.75
N LEU A 63 24.63 12.27 5.50
CA LEU A 63 23.76 12.87 6.50
C LEU A 63 22.59 13.62 5.85
N LEU A 64 22.83 14.36 4.77
CA LEU A 64 21.75 14.99 4.00
C LEU A 64 20.83 13.92 3.40
N TRP A 65 21.39 12.89 2.76
CA TRP A 65 20.59 11.77 2.27
C TRP A 65 19.71 11.18 3.38
N PHE A 66 20.27 10.90 4.56
CA PHE A 66 19.50 10.43 5.70
C PHE A 66 18.35 11.37 6.08
N ILE A 67 18.58 12.68 6.16
CA ILE A 67 17.53 13.66 6.52
C ILE A 67 16.40 13.66 5.49
N PHE A 68 16.72 13.64 4.20
CA PHE A 68 15.72 13.61 3.13
C PHE A 68 14.98 12.27 3.07
N SER A 69 15.66 11.14 3.28
CA SER A 69 15.01 9.82 3.40
C SER A 69 14.09 9.75 4.63
N LEU A 70 14.51 10.31 5.76
CA LEU A 70 13.68 10.34 6.96
C LEU A 70 12.46 11.23 6.75
N PHE A 71 12.61 12.35 6.04
CA PHE A 71 11.48 13.17 5.62
C PHE A 71 10.50 12.42 4.72
N GLY A 72 11.01 11.65 3.73
CA GLY A 72 10.20 10.76 2.89
C GLY A 72 9.39 9.77 3.72
N ALA A 73 10.06 9.05 4.63
CA ALA A 73 9.42 8.10 5.53
C ALA A 73 8.36 8.74 6.45
N LEU A 74 8.50 10.03 6.78
CA LEU A 74 7.58 10.79 7.63
C LEU A 74 6.57 11.61 6.83
N LEU A 75 6.57 11.57 5.49
CA LEU A 75 5.83 12.49 4.64
C LEU A 75 4.32 12.40 4.85
N SER A 76 3.78 11.18 5.00
CA SER A 76 2.35 10.94 5.27
C SER A 76 1.98 11.09 6.75
N GLY A 77 2.97 11.11 7.64
CA GLY A 77 2.79 11.08 9.09
C GLY A 77 2.24 9.75 9.63
N ARG A 78 2.16 8.72 8.78
CA ARG A 78 1.72 7.38 9.17
C ARG A 78 2.92 6.59 9.71
N PRO A 79 2.85 6.02 10.92
CA PRO A 79 4.01 5.42 11.55
C PRO A 79 4.21 3.95 11.14
N TYR A 80 4.13 3.69 9.83
CA TYR A 80 4.34 2.36 9.27
C TYR A 80 5.83 1.99 9.35
N PRO A 81 6.20 0.91 10.06
CA PRO A 81 7.61 0.57 10.27
C PRO A 81 8.40 0.31 8.99
N HIS A 82 7.73 -0.13 7.92
CA HIS A 82 8.38 -0.39 6.64
C HIS A 82 8.83 0.90 5.90
N TYR A 83 8.30 2.07 6.24
CA TYR A 83 8.80 3.35 5.69
C TYR A 83 10.24 3.64 6.11
N LEU A 84 10.66 3.14 7.28
CA LEU A 84 12.02 3.30 7.77
C LEU A 84 13.06 2.53 6.94
N ILE A 85 12.65 1.71 5.97
CA ILE A 85 13.58 1.10 5.01
C ILE A 85 14.32 2.18 4.19
N GLU A 86 13.68 3.32 3.92
CA GLU A 86 14.25 4.43 3.14
C GLU A 86 15.54 5.02 3.74
N ILE A 87 15.68 4.99 5.06
CA ILE A 87 16.86 5.54 5.76
C ILE A 87 18.02 4.55 5.87
N VAL A 88 17.76 3.24 5.70
CA VAL A 88 18.74 2.17 5.97
C VAL A 88 20.04 2.33 5.16
N PRO A 89 20.02 2.59 3.84
CA PRO A 89 21.26 2.72 3.08
C PRO A 89 22.13 3.88 3.57
N SER A 90 21.50 5.04 3.82
CA SER A 90 22.19 6.26 4.23
C SER A 90 22.83 6.12 5.61
N ILE A 91 22.12 5.54 6.59
CA ILE A 91 22.63 5.37 7.95
C ILE A 91 23.70 4.27 8.03
N ALA A 92 23.57 3.19 7.24
CA ALA A 92 24.57 2.13 7.18
C ALA A 92 25.91 2.66 6.67
N ILE A 93 25.89 3.40 5.57
CA ILE A 93 27.10 3.97 4.98
C ILE A 93 27.67 5.09 5.87
N LEU A 94 26.83 5.97 6.42
CA LEU A 94 27.26 6.99 7.38
C LEU A 94 27.92 6.37 8.61
N THR A 95 27.41 5.24 9.10
CA THR A 95 28.00 4.49 10.22
C THR A 95 29.39 3.98 9.85
N ALA A 96 29.55 3.33 8.70
CA ALA A 96 30.83 2.80 8.25
C ALA A 96 31.89 3.90 8.08
N ILE A 97 31.54 5.03 7.44
CA ILE A 97 32.42 6.19 7.28
C ILE A 97 32.81 6.76 8.65
N THR A 98 31.83 6.91 9.55
CA THR A 98 32.07 7.46 10.89
C THR A 98 33.03 6.59 11.70
N ILE A 99 32.88 5.26 11.66
CA ILE A 99 33.81 4.33 12.33
C ILE A 99 35.23 4.47 11.78
N SER A 100 35.37 4.64 10.46
CA SER A 100 36.68 4.84 9.82
C SER A 100 37.33 6.16 10.22
N GLU A 101 36.59 7.27 10.10
CA GLU A 101 37.11 8.62 10.34
C GLU A 101 37.26 8.95 11.84
N ALA A 102 36.47 8.33 12.73
CA ALA A 102 36.56 8.57 14.17
C ALA A 102 37.89 8.08 14.78
N LYS A 103 38.58 7.14 14.11
CA LYS A 103 39.92 6.68 14.52
C LYS A 103 40.96 7.80 14.48
N THR A 104 40.82 8.75 13.56
CA THR A 104 41.75 9.87 13.41
C THR A 104 41.25 11.14 14.10
N ASN A 105 39.93 11.34 14.17
CA ASN A 105 39.33 12.48 14.86
C ASN A 105 37.97 12.11 15.44
N TYR A 106 37.89 11.95 16.77
CA TYR A 106 36.67 11.54 17.45
C TYR A 106 35.47 12.47 17.19
N ARG A 107 35.69 13.75 16.86
CA ARG A 107 34.62 14.71 16.55
C ARG A 107 33.83 14.34 15.27
N ARG A 108 34.37 13.42 14.47
CA ARG A 108 33.69 12.82 13.31
C ARG A 108 32.47 11.97 13.69
N ILE A 109 32.26 11.69 14.98
CA ILE A 109 31.06 10.97 15.47
C ILE A 109 29.79 11.83 15.50
N TYR A 110 29.91 13.16 15.57
CA TYR A 110 28.75 14.06 15.71
C TYR A 110 27.69 13.95 14.60
N PRO A 111 28.03 13.84 13.29
CA PRO A 111 27.05 13.56 12.23
C PRO A 111 26.16 12.35 12.53
N LEU A 112 26.78 11.24 12.94
CA LEU A 112 26.08 9.99 13.22
C LEU A 112 25.22 10.10 14.49
N LEU A 113 25.74 10.74 15.54
CA LEU A 113 24.95 11.01 16.75
C LEU A 113 23.72 11.86 16.45
N PHE A 114 23.89 12.91 15.64
CA PHE A 114 22.76 13.75 15.21
C PHE A 114 21.72 12.93 14.43
N ALA A 115 22.16 12.07 13.50
CA ALA A 115 21.26 11.17 12.76
C ALA A 115 20.47 10.25 13.71
N PHE A 116 21.14 9.62 14.69
CA PHE A 116 20.47 8.76 15.67
C PHE A 116 19.51 9.54 16.57
N ILE A 117 19.87 10.73 17.04
CA ILE A 117 18.98 11.57 17.85
C ILE A 117 17.71 11.89 17.04
N LEU A 118 17.87 12.33 15.78
CA LEU A 118 16.74 12.66 14.92
C LEU A 118 15.89 11.41 14.62
N PHE A 119 16.52 10.26 14.38
CA PHE A 119 15.83 8.98 14.19
C PHE A 119 15.00 8.60 15.42
N PHE A 120 15.58 8.56 16.62
CA PHE A 120 14.87 8.15 17.83
C PHE A 120 13.76 9.14 18.18
N PHE A 121 14.02 10.43 18.08
CA PHE A 121 13.00 11.45 18.29
C PHE A 121 11.82 11.26 17.33
N SER A 122 12.08 10.98 16.05
CA SER A 122 11.05 10.69 15.07
C SER A 122 10.33 9.37 15.34
N TYR A 123 11.07 8.30 15.68
CA TYR A 123 10.54 6.97 15.94
C TYR A 123 9.52 6.99 17.08
N PHE A 124 9.88 7.62 18.20
CA PHE A 124 9.00 7.74 19.37
C PHE A 124 7.93 8.81 19.19
N GLY A 125 8.27 9.95 18.57
CA GLY A 125 7.33 11.05 18.33
C GLY A 125 6.16 10.64 17.42
N PHE A 126 6.44 9.89 16.36
CA PHE A 126 5.40 9.35 15.47
C PHE A 126 4.80 8.03 15.96
N LYS A 127 5.35 7.41 17.02
CA LYS A 127 4.87 6.15 17.59
C LYS A 127 4.90 4.97 16.61
N PHE A 128 6.05 4.78 15.95
CA PHE A 128 6.27 3.61 15.09
C PHE A 128 6.06 2.30 15.86
N TRP A 129 5.23 1.41 15.31
CA TRP A 129 5.00 0.10 15.89
C TRP A 129 6.05 -0.92 15.44
N ARG A 130 5.83 -2.20 15.73
CA ARG A 130 6.69 -3.30 15.30
C ARG A 130 5.85 -4.43 14.75
N TYR A 131 6.38 -5.12 13.75
CA TYR A 131 5.78 -6.35 13.24
C TYR A 131 6.43 -7.56 13.91
N PRO A 132 5.67 -8.59 14.30
CA PRO A 132 6.22 -9.83 14.83
C PRO A 132 6.84 -10.66 13.69
N GLN A 133 8.12 -10.42 13.39
CA GLN A 133 8.78 -11.05 12.24
C GLN A 133 9.09 -12.55 12.45
N LEU A 134 9.45 -12.95 13.67
CA LEU A 134 9.85 -14.35 13.95
C LEU A 134 8.72 -15.36 13.65
N PRO A 135 7.46 -15.12 14.07
CA PRO A 135 6.35 -15.98 13.66
C PRO A 135 6.20 -16.14 12.15
N TYR A 136 6.51 -15.10 11.35
CA TYR A 136 6.33 -15.15 9.90
C TYR A 136 7.32 -16.12 9.26
N TYR A 137 8.59 -16.03 9.65
CA TYR A 137 9.62 -16.97 9.18
C TYR A 137 9.35 -18.39 9.69
N LYS A 138 8.92 -18.55 10.95
CA LYS A 138 8.56 -19.86 11.48
C LYS A 138 7.40 -20.48 10.69
N ASN A 139 6.35 -19.72 10.40
CA ASN A 139 5.21 -20.17 9.62
C ASN A 139 5.64 -20.57 8.19
N PHE A 140 6.46 -19.74 7.55
CA PHE A 140 7.01 -20.04 6.22
C PHE A 140 7.87 -21.31 6.20
N ILE A 141 8.79 -21.47 7.14
CA ILE A 141 9.64 -22.67 7.23
C ILE A 141 8.79 -23.92 7.49
N SER A 142 7.80 -23.85 8.39
CA SER A 142 6.88 -24.96 8.62
C SER A 142 6.14 -25.36 7.35
N PHE A 143 5.67 -24.39 6.56
CA PHE A 143 4.99 -24.65 5.29
C PHE A 143 5.94 -25.22 4.22
N SER A 144 7.12 -24.60 4.03
CA SER A 144 8.10 -25.03 3.02
C SER A 144 8.72 -26.40 3.32
N THR A 145 8.69 -26.83 4.58
CA THR A 145 9.14 -28.17 5.01
C THR A 145 7.98 -29.16 5.14
N HIS A 146 6.79 -28.83 4.62
CA HIS A 146 5.58 -29.67 4.63
C HIS A 146 5.11 -30.10 6.03
N LYS A 147 5.47 -29.34 7.08
CA LYS A 147 5.02 -29.60 8.47
C LYS A 147 3.60 -29.13 8.74
N ILE A 148 3.11 -28.18 7.94
CA ILE A 148 1.74 -27.68 7.99
C ILE A 148 1.16 -27.67 6.59
N SER A 149 -0.17 -27.80 6.50
CA SER A 149 -0.92 -27.70 5.26
C SER A 149 -0.95 -26.28 4.69
N ARG A 150 -1.41 -26.15 3.45
CA ARG A 150 -1.61 -24.85 2.80
C ARG A 150 -2.70 -24.03 3.50
N GLU A 151 -3.75 -24.70 3.95
CA GLU A 151 -4.89 -24.13 4.65
C GLU A 151 -4.46 -23.56 6.01
N GLU A 152 -3.64 -24.29 6.76
CA GLU A 152 -3.01 -23.80 7.99
C GLU A 152 -2.09 -22.61 7.73
N TYR A 153 -1.27 -22.67 6.67
CA TYR A 153 -0.39 -21.58 6.29
C TYR A 153 -1.16 -20.30 5.93
N PHE A 154 -2.28 -20.42 5.21
CA PHE A 154 -3.12 -19.27 4.85
C PHE A 154 -3.88 -18.69 6.03
N SER A 155 -4.40 -19.55 6.91
CA SER A 155 -5.11 -19.13 8.12
C SER A 155 -4.23 -18.33 9.08
N PHE A 156 -2.91 -18.54 9.07
CA PHE A 156 -1.96 -17.70 9.83
C PHE A 156 -2.04 -16.22 9.49
N TRP A 157 -2.36 -15.89 8.23
CA TRP A 157 -2.50 -14.51 7.74
C TRP A 157 -3.91 -13.94 7.96
N GLY A 158 -4.76 -14.67 8.70
CA GLY A 158 -6.16 -14.34 8.97
C GLY A 158 -7.14 -15.02 8.01
N ASN A 159 -8.37 -15.22 8.49
CA ASN A 159 -9.44 -15.93 7.77
C ASN A 159 -9.68 -15.36 6.36
N LYS A 160 -9.61 -14.04 6.21
CA LYS A 160 -9.81 -13.38 4.91
C LYS A 160 -8.84 -13.85 3.84
N THR A 161 -7.61 -14.22 4.21
CA THR A 161 -6.64 -14.76 3.26
C THR A 161 -7.14 -16.10 2.72
N ALA A 162 -7.55 -17.02 3.60
CA ALA A 162 -8.09 -18.32 3.20
C ALA A 162 -9.37 -18.17 2.35
N GLU A 163 -10.30 -17.32 2.78
CA GLU A 163 -11.55 -17.01 2.06
C GLU A 163 -11.27 -16.47 0.66
N ASN A 164 -10.32 -15.53 0.50
CA ASN A 164 -9.96 -14.99 -0.82
C ASN A 164 -9.42 -16.06 -1.76
N TYR A 165 -8.63 -17.02 -1.26
CA TYR A 165 -8.14 -18.14 -2.08
C TYR A 165 -9.27 -19.09 -2.49
N GLN A 166 -10.21 -19.37 -1.60
CA GLN A 166 -11.38 -20.20 -1.88
C GLN A 166 -12.30 -19.53 -2.90
N LEU A 167 -12.64 -18.27 -2.69
CA LEU A 167 -13.41 -17.45 -3.62
C LEU A 167 -12.74 -17.39 -5.01
N ALA A 168 -11.43 -17.16 -5.04
CA ALA A 168 -10.68 -17.15 -6.30
C ALA A 168 -10.70 -18.50 -7.02
N ASN A 169 -10.63 -19.61 -6.28
CA ASN A 169 -10.75 -20.95 -6.85
C ASN A 169 -12.15 -21.19 -7.42
N PHE A 170 -13.20 -20.82 -6.67
CA PHE A 170 -14.58 -20.87 -7.14
C PHE A 170 -14.77 -20.09 -8.44
N ILE A 171 -14.29 -18.83 -8.49
CA ILE A 171 -14.34 -18.00 -9.70
C ILE A 171 -13.66 -18.71 -10.86
N ARG A 172 -12.44 -19.22 -10.66
CA ARG A 172 -11.67 -19.88 -11.73
C ARG A 172 -12.37 -21.11 -12.28
N LEU A 173 -13.06 -21.88 -11.44
CA LEU A 173 -13.78 -23.10 -11.83
C LEU A 173 -15.14 -22.82 -12.49
N THR A 174 -15.70 -21.62 -12.30
CA THR A 174 -17.07 -21.28 -12.73
C THR A 174 -17.14 -20.24 -13.85
N THR A 175 -15.99 -19.77 -14.32
CA THR A 175 -15.88 -18.76 -15.38
C THR A 175 -14.81 -19.15 -16.39
N ASN A 176 -14.95 -18.69 -17.63
CA ASN A 176 -13.91 -18.81 -18.65
C ASN A 176 -12.79 -17.76 -18.47
N PRO A 177 -11.56 -18.00 -18.96
CA PRO A 177 -10.44 -17.07 -18.80
C PRO A 177 -10.69 -15.64 -19.29
N GLU A 178 -11.48 -15.48 -20.36
CA GLU A 178 -11.82 -14.19 -20.95
C GLU A 178 -13.01 -13.49 -20.27
N GLU A 179 -13.74 -14.19 -19.41
CA GLU A 179 -14.87 -13.60 -18.71
C GLU A 179 -14.40 -12.66 -17.60
N LYS A 180 -14.99 -11.48 -17.55
CA LYS A 180 -14.73 -10.51 -16.48
C LYS A 180 -15.61 -10.78 -15.27
N ILE A 181 -15.12 -10.37 -14.12
CA ILE A 181 -15.87 -10.35 -12.87
C ILE A 181 -15.87 -8.94 -12.27
N PHE A 182 -16.78 -8.67 -11.34
CA PHE A 182 -16.76 -7.44 -10.56
C PHE A 182 -16.84 -7.77 -9.07
N VAL A 183 -15.93 -7.20 -8.28
CA VAL A 183 -15.90 -7.33 -6.83
C VAL A 183 -16.23 -5.98 -6.21
N TRP A 184 -17.36 -5.91 -5.50
CA TRP A 184 -17.75 -4.79 -4.66
C TRP A 184 -17.15 -4.96 -3.27
N GLY A 185 -15.99 -4.36 -3.05
CA GLY A 185 -15.22 -4.49 -1.82
C GLY A 185 -13.73 -4.24 -2.03
N ASP A 186 -12.93 -4.44 -0.98
CA ASP A 186 -11.49 -4.18 -0.97
C ASP A 186 -10.65 -5.47 -1.10
N ALA A 187 -10.99 -6.31 -2.08
CA ALA A 187 -10.30 -7.57 -2.36
C ALA A 187 -9.71 -7.62 -3.78
N ALA A 188 -8.90 -6.63 -4.15
CA ALA A 188 -8.24 -6.59 -5.46
C ALA A 188 -7.39 -7.85 -5.76
N CYS A 189 -6.87 -8.52 -4.72
CA CYS A 189 -6.11 -9.75 -4.86
C CYS A 189 -6.93 -10.88 -5.51
N VAL A 190 -8.26 -10.90 -5.38
CA VAL A 190 -9.13 -11.93 -5.95
C VAL A 190 -9.03 -11.97 -7.48
N TYR A 191 -8.89 -10.82 -8.14
CA TYR A 191 -8.67 -10.76 -9.59
C TYR A 191 -7.39 -11.50 -10.00
N ALA A 192 -6.28 -11.24 -9.29
CA ALA A 192 -5.00 -11.89 -9.55
C ALA A 192 -5.03 -13.39 -9.20
N LEU A 193 -5.60 -13.76 -8.05
CA LEU A 193 -5.67 -15.16 -7.60
C LEU A 193 -6.57 -16.04 -8.49
N SER A 194 -7.63 -15.46 -9.06
CA SER A 194 -8.57 -16.15 -9.96
C SER A 194 -8.14 -16.10 -11.42
N ASN A 195 -7.12 -15.30 -11.76
CA ASN A 195 -6.75 -14.95 -13.13
C ASN A 195 -7.95 -14.41 -13.93
N ARG A 196 -8.67 -13.43 -13.36
CA ARG A 196 -9.79 -12.75 -14.03
C ARG A 196 -9.61 -11.25 -14.01
N LEU A 197 -10.00 -10.61 -15.10
CA LEU A 197 -9.95 -9.16 -15.20
C LEU A 197 -11.19 -8.52 -14.55
N PRO A 198 -11.02 -7.34 -13.92
CA PRO A 198 -12.15 -6.53 -13.48
C PRO A 198 -12.95 -5.99 -14.67
N THR A 199 -14.22 -5.64 -14.44
CA THR A 199 -15.03 -4.91 -15.43
C THR A 199 -14.48 -3.53 -15.74
N SER A 200 -13.90 -2.85 -14.74
CA SER A 200 -13.40 -1.48 -14.83
C SER A 200 -11.94 -1.37 -14.39
N LYS A 201 -11.36 -0.16 -14.52
CA LYS A 201 -10.03 0.16 -14.00
C LYS A 201 -9.94 0.17 -12.47
N TYR A 202 -11.08 0.20 -11.77
CA TYR A 202 -11.13 0.19 -10.31
C TYR A 202 -11.21 -1.25 -9.79
N THR A 203 -10.17 -1.68 -9.07
CA THR A 203 -10.07 -3.04 -8.49
C THR A 203 -10.49 -3.12 -7.03
N VAL A 204 -10.87 -1.99 -6.45
CA VAL A 204 -11.28 -1.78 -5.05
C VAL A 204 -12.31 -0.66 -5.03
N ASN A 205 -13.21 -0.68 -4.05
CA ASN A 205 -14.32 0.26 -4.05
C ASN A 205 -13.95 1.64 -3.52
N TYR A 206 -12.96 1.79 -2.62
CA TYR A 206 -12.58 3.12 -2.13
C TYR A 206 -12.11 4.01 -3.27
N HIS A 207 -11.47 3.47 -4.32
CA HIS A 207 -11.18 4.24 -5.53
C HIS A 207 -12.45 4.68 -6.27
N ILE A 208 -13.49 3.85 -6.32
CA ILE A 208 -14.77 4.26 -6.93
C ILE A 208 -15.33 5.48 -6.18
N PHE A 209 -15.22 5.52 -4.86
CA PHE A 209 -15.65 6.67 -4.05
C PHE A 209 -14.71 7.87 -4.18
N ASP A 210 -13.40 7.68 -4.10
CA ASP A 210 -12.39 8.75 -4.20
C ASP A 210 -12.49 9.51 -5.53
N PHE A 211 -12.99 8.85 -6.57
CA PHE A 211 -13.17 9.42 -7.91
C PHE A 211 -14.61 9.75 -8.29
N ASP A 212 -15.58 9.60 -7.36
CA ASP A 212 -17.01 9.78 -7.63
C ASP A 212 -17.48 9.01 -8.87
N ALA A 213 -17.07 7.74 -8.96
CA ALA A 213 -17.17 6.92 -10.16
C ALA A 213 -18.27 5.85 -10.08
N LEU A 214 -19.27 6.00 -9.21
CA LEU A 214 -20.36 5.03 -9.07
C LEU A 214 -21.12 4.86 -10.40
N GLU A 215 -21.51 5.97 -11.03
CA GLU A 215 -22.24 5.93 -12.30
C GLU A 215 -21.39 5.34 -13.44
N GLU A 216 -20.13 5.79 -13.60
CA GLU A 216 -19.16 5.22 -14.56
C GLU A 216 -19.01 3.71 -14.37
N THR A 217 -18.90 3.26 -13.11
CA THR A 217 -18.74 1.85 -12.79
C THR A 217 -20.01 1.05 -13.12
N LEU A 218 -21.19 1.57 -12.80
CA LEU A 218 -22.45 0.89 -13.13
C LEU A 218 -22.65 0.75 -14.64
N GLU A 219 -22.35 1.79 -15.41
CA GLU A 219 -22.44 1.74 -16.87
C GLU A 219 -21.44 0.74 -17.46
N THR A 220 -20.25 0.65 -16.89
CA THR A 220 -19.27 -0.37 -17.26
C THR A 220 -19.77 -1.78 -16.94
N ILE A 221 -20.38 -2.01 -15.77
CA ILE A 221 -21.00 -3.29 -15.40
C ILE A 221 -22.14 -3.66 -16.36
N LYS A 222 -23.00 -2.71 -16.73
CA LYS A 222 -24.09 -2.91 -17.69
C LYS A 222 -23.59 -3.25 -19.09
N LYS A 223 -22.50 -2.61 -19.52
CA LYS A 223 -21.88 -2.82 -20.83
C LYS A 223 -21.17 -4.17 -20.91
N GLU A 224 -20.27 -4.44 -19.97
CA GLU A 224 -19.41 -5.64 -19.95
C GLU A 224 -20.17 -6.89 -19.50
N LYS A 225 -21.25 -6.72 -18.72
CA LYS A 225 -22.10 -7.79 -18.19
C LYS A 225 -21.25 -8.92 -17.58
N PRO A 226 -20.47 -8.65 -16.51
CA PRO A 226 -19.57 -9.64 -15.94
C PRO A 226 -20.28 -10.94 -15.60
N ARG A 227 -19.57 -12.07 -15.72
CA ARG A 227 -20.14 -13.39 -15.43
C ARG A 227 -20.57 -13.50 -13.96
N LEU A 228 -19.75 -12.95 -13.08
CA LEU A 228 -19.97 -12.90 -11.63
C LEU A 228 -19.87 -11.47 -11.10
N ILE A 229 -20.74 -11.15 -10.16
CA ILE A 229 -20.62 -9.98 -9.29
C ILE A 229 -20.52 -10.50 -7.85
N ILE A 230 -19.51 -10.08 -7.10
CA ILE A 230 -19.26 -10.49 -5.72
C ILE A 230 -19.36 -9.26 -4.83
N LYS A 231 -20.23 -9.26 -3.83
CA LYS A 231 -20.26 -8.23 -2.78
C LYS A 231 -19.63 -8.79 -1.52
N LEU A 232 -18.55 -8.16 -1.07
CA LEU A 232 -17.87 -8.62 0.13
C LEU A 232 -18.69 -8.28 1.37
N LYS A 233 -18.75 -9.20 2.34
CA LYS A 233 -19.53 -9.00 3.57
C LYS A 233 -19.12 -7.73 4.32
N GLU A 234 -17.83 -7.40 4.35
CA GLU A 234 -17.34 -6.26 5.11
C GLU A 234 -17.75 -4.92 4.49
N GLU A 235 -18.14 -4.92 3.22
CA GLU A 235 -18.59 -3.70 2.56
C GLU A 235 -20.04 -3.38 2.94
N LYS A 236 -20.22 -2.32 3.73
CA LYS A 236 -21.54 -1.91 4.25
C LYS A 236 -22.15 -0.70 3.55
N ARG A 237 -21.42 -0.02 2.66
CA ARG A 237 -21.95 1.14 1.95
C ARG A 237 -23.05 0.69 0.99
N PRO A 238 -24.24 1.32 1.03
CA PRO A 238 -25.33 0.95 0.16
C PRO A 238 -25.05 1.40 -1.28
N TRP A 239 -25.52 0.61 -2.24
CA TRP A 239 -25.51 1.00 -3.66
C TRP A 239 -26.78 0.49 -4.34
N SER A 240 -27.88 1.18 -4.07
CA SER A 240 -29.24 0.78 -4.49
C SER A 240 -29.38 0.52 -5.99
N GLN A 241 -28.65 1.27 -6.83
CA GLN A 241 -28.66 1.06 -8.28
C GLN A 241 -28.02 -0.28 -8.68
N LEU A 242 -26.91 -0.67 -8.04
CA LEU A 242 -26.32 -1.98 -8.25
C LEU A 242 -27.26 -3.08 -7.75
N ASP A 243 -27.84 -2.91 -6.56
CA ASP A 243 -28.78 -3.89 -6.00
C ASP A 243 -30.00 -4.10 -6.93
N SER A 244 -30.57 -3.01 -7.46
CA SER A 244 -31.67 -3.06 -8.43
C SER A 244 -31.27 -3.78 -9.73
N TYR A 245 -30.04 -3.56 -10.19
CA TYR A 245 -29.51 -4.21 -11.38
C TYR A 245 -29.30 -5.72 -11.16
N LEU A 246 -28.74 -6.11 -10.00
CA LEU A 246 -28.52 -7.50 -9.62
C LEU A 246 -29.84 -8.28 -9.53
N GLN A 247 -30.88 -7.72 -8.90
CA GLN A 247 -32.20 -8.34 -8.80
C GLN A 247 -32.82 -8.65 -10.17
N LYS A 248 -32.55 -7.82 -11.18
CA LYS A 248 -33.11 -7.96 -12.53
C LYS A 248 -32.32 -8.95 -13.40
N PHE A 249 -30.99 -8.93 -13.34
CA PHE A 249 -30.13 -9.60 -14.32
C PHE A 249 -29.22 -10.71 -13.76
N TYR A 250 -29.24 -10.94 -12.44
CA TYR A 250 -28.41 -11.94 -11.78
C TYR A 250 -29.25 -12.84 -10.85
N TYR A 251 -28.71 -14.02 -10.54
CA TYR A 251 -29.22 -14.90 -9.48
C TYR A 251 -28.25 -14.88 -8.30
N PRO A 252 -28.74 -14.71 -7.06
CA PRO A 252 -27.90 -14.90 -5.88
C PRO A 252 -27.46 -16.36 -5.80
N TYR A 253 -26.22 -16.58 -5.39
CA TYR A 253 -25.61 -17.88 -5.19
C TYR A 253 -24.91 -17.90 -3.83
N GLY A 254 -25.31 -18.81 -2.96
CA GLY A 254 -24.66 -19.02 -1.68
C GLY A 254 -23.46 -19.95 -1.83
N LEU A 255 -22.31 -19.52 -1.34
CA LEU A 255 -21.13 -20.36 -1.18
C LEU A 255 -20.96 -20.63 0.32
N LEU A 256 -20.93 -21.90 0.75
CA LEU A 256 -20.98 -22.25 2.18
C LEU A 256 -19.75 -21.76 2.95
N GLU A 257 -18.65 -21.57 2.23
CA GLU A 257 -17.33 -21.24 2.77
C GLU A 257 -17.09 -19.73 2.93
N THR A 258 -18.00 -18.87 2.46
CA THR A 258 -17.90 -17.42 2.63
C THR A 258 -19.26 -16.81 2.92
N GLU A 259 -19.25 -15.70 3.65
CA GLU A 259 -20.43 -14.88 3.87
C GLU A 259 -20.57 -13.76 2.82
N ASP A 260 -19.68 -13.72 1.83
CA ASP A 260 -19.77 -12.82 0.68
C ASP A 260 -20.99 -13.19 -0.20
N GLU A 261 -21.69 -12.17 -0.71
CA GLU A 261 -22.84 -12.38 -1.59
C GLU A 261 -22.36 -12.54 -3.04
N ILE A 262 -22.58 -13.71 -3.65
CA ILE A 262 -22.19 -13.99 -5.02
C ILE A 262 -23.42 -13.91 -5.92
N PHE A 263 -23.29 -13.25 -7.06
CA PHE A 263 -24.34 -13.08 -8.05
C PHE A 263 -23.87 -13.60 -9.40
N ILE A 264 -24.61 -14.55 -9.96
CA ILE A 264 -24.32 -15.20 -11.24
C ILE A 264 -25.23 -14.60 -12.32
N ARG A 265 -24.66 -14.17 -13.45
CA ARG A 265 -25.43 -13.57 -14.56
C ARG A 265 -26.48 -14.56 -15.09
N ARG A 266 -27.71 -14.08 -15.29
CA ARG A 266 -28.77 -14.84 -15.99
C ARG A 266 -28.34 -15.07 -17.44
N LEU A 267 -28.59 -16.28 -17.95
CA LEU A 267 -28.38 -16.60 -19.37
C LEU A 267 -29.43 -15.90 -20.24
#